data_AF-A0A4Y7PFN5-F1
#
_entry.id   AF-A0A4Y7PFN5-F1
#
_cell.length_a   1.000
_cell.length_b   1.000
_cell.length_c   1.000
_cell.angle_alpha   90.00
_cell.angle_beta   90.00
_cell.angle_gamma   90.00
#
_symmetry.space_group_name_H-M   'P 1'
#
loop_
_entity.id
_entity.type
_entity.pdbx_description
1 polymer ?
#
loop_
_entity_poly.entity_id
_entity_poly.type
_entity_poly.pdbx_seq_one_letter_code
_entity_poly.pdbx_strand_id
1 'polypeptide(L)'
;MPLLSYFHGFRHITQNRQLLAQLTCIDLWFFNDRLDVVSMARVFYKARNLQDLKLTFCNCKPWRASTPLAVAEIPPPLSVKINTLKITVSGDNPGPKSMVYNIIQPLHNALSYLLPSQIDICLDHCPFETLYGTDGEFFPDGDSIRLDIAGPCSMINILATLLRRCVIASSVHFKAPKAFFLNPLCDRDIWPSSPSIRRVSFRNCDTITEGEVKALANRLLSCRGRVGLQFLELHHCKDISEECLLNLHDEFGDKLVWKL
;
A
#
# COMPACT_ATOMS: atom_id res chain seq x y z
N MET A 1 13.25 29.19 21.03
CA MET A 1 12.09 28.36 21.46
C MET A 1 12.15 27.05 20.67
N PRO A 2 12.06 25.88 21.31
CA PRO A 2 12.05 24.60 20.59
C PRO A 2 10.78 24.49 19.73
N LEU A 3 10.94 24.10 18.46
CA LEU A 3 9.83 23.88 17.52
C LEU A 3 9.31 22.45 17.71
N LEU A 4 7.98 22.30 17.83
CA LEU A 4 7.35 20.99 17.90
C LEU A 4 7.27 20.41 16.48
N SER A 5 8.21 19.56 16.11
CA SER A 5 8.27 18.90 14.79
C SER A 5 7.62 17.51 14.76
N TYR A 6 7.53 16.85 15.91
CA TYR A 6 7.05 15.48 16.05
C TYR A 6 5.84 15.40 16.97
N PHE A 7 4.77 14.78 16.51
CA PHE A 7 3.61 14.44 17.33
C PHE A 7 3.43 12.93 17.36
N HIS A 8 3.45 12.36 18.57
CA HIS A 8 3.06 10.99 18.83
C HIS A 8 1.93 10.98 19.84
N GLY A 9 0.84 10.27 19.53
CA GLY A 9 -0.28 10.25 20.45
C GLY A 9 -1.36 9.24 20.12
N PHE A 10 -2.26 9.10 21.08
CA PHE A 10 -3.47 8.31 20.96
C PHE A 10 -4.64 9.21 20.58
N ARG A 11 -5.50 8.72 19.67
CA ARG A 11 -6.83 9.28 19.35
C ARG A 11 -6.88 10.62 18.63
N HIS A 12 -6.33 11.71 19.15
CA HIS A 12 -6.62 13.04 18.59
C HIS A 12 -5.44 14.02 18.66
N ILE A 13 -5.23 14.72 17.54
CA ILE A 13 -4.43 15.93 17.50
C ILE A 13 -5.39 17.12 17.69
N THR A 14 -5.05 18.02 18.59
CA THR A 14 -5.83 19.25 18.78
C THR A 14 -5.76 20.12 17.53
N GLN A 15 -6.85 20.82 17.19
CA GLN A 15 -6.93 21.63 15.96
C GLN A 15 -6.15 22.97 16.04
N ASN A 16 -5.12 23.07 16.89
CA ASN A 16 -4.34 24.30 17.00
C ASN A 16 -3.53 24.52 15.71
N ARG A 17 -3.99 25.46 14.87
CA ARG A 17 -3.42 25.73 13.54
C ARG A 17 -1.92 26.03 13.58
N GLN A 18 -1.44 26.76 14.59
CA GLN A 18 -0.04 27.17 14.66
C GLN A 18 0.88 25.97 14.92
N LEU A 19 0.45 25.03 15.77
CA LEU A 19 1.21 23.82 16.06
C LEU A 19 1.19 22.87 14.86
N LEU A 20 0.03 22.66 14.22
CA LEU A 20 -0.11 21.76 13.08
C LEU A 20 0.79 22.14 11.90
N ALA A 21 0.94 23.44 11.62
CA ALA A 21 1.80 23.90 10.54
C ALA A 21 3.28 23.62 10.79
N GLN A 22 3.71 23.35 12.03
CA GLN A 22 5.11 23.05 12.36
C GLN A 22 5.42 21.55 12.37
N LEU A 23 4.39 20.70 12.42
CA LEU A 23 4.56 19.25 12.45
C LEU A 23 5.12 18.74 11.13
N THR A 24 6.26 18.07 11.21
CA THR A 24 6.87 17.33 10.10
C THR A 24 6.59 15.84 10.22
N CYS A 25 6.31 15.32 11.41
CA CYS A 25 5.99 13.92 11.59
C CYS A 25 4.82 13.72 12.55
N ILE A 26 3.89 12.84 12.16
CA ILE A 26 2.69 12.49 12.90
C ILE A 26 2.62 10.97 13.01
N ASP A 27 2.63 10.45 14.22
CA ASP A 27 2.40 9.03 14.54
C ASP A 27 1.16 8.90 15.44
N LEU A 28 0.08 8.37 14.88
CA LEU A 28 -1.20 8.20 15.55
C LEU A 28 -1.56 6.73 15.71
N TRP A 29 -1.96 6.38 16.93
CA TRP A 29 -2.46 5.06 17.25
C TRP A 29 -3.91 5.12 17.77
N PHE A 30 -4.76 4.29 17.16
CA PHE A 30 -6.17 4.14 17.47
C PHE A 30 -6.45 2.70 17.87
N PHE A 31 -7.00 2.49 19.06
CA PHE A 31 -7.29 1.17 19.62
C PHE A 31 -8.68 1.16 20.25
N ASN A 32 -9.59 0.38 19.67
CA ASN A 32 -11.00 0.31 20.08
C ASN A 32 -11.69 1.70 20.10
N ASP A 33 -11.21 2.63 19.29
CA ASP A 33 -11.66 4.01 19.25
C ASP A 33 -12.80 4.24 18.27
N ARG A 34 -13.56 5.31 18.50
CA ARG A 34 -14.49 5.84 17.51
C ARG A 34 -13.78 6.90 16.67
N LEU A 35 -13.61 6.65 15.38
CA LEU A 35 -12.83 7.52 14.51
C LEU A 35 -13.73 8.46 13.70
N ASP A 36 -13.45 9.75 13.81
CA ASP A 36 -13.97 10.78 12.90
C ASP A 36 -12.92 11.05 11.82
N VAL A 37 -13.02 10.31 10.72
CA VAL A 37 -12.11 10.42 9.57
C VAL A 37 -12.12 11.84 8.99
N VAL A 38 -13.28 12.51 9.00
CA VAL A 38 -13.43 13.86 8.43
C VAL A 38 -12.68 14.88 9.28
N SER A 39 -12.83 14.84 10.60
CA SER A 39 -12.04 15.71 11.49
C SER A 39 -10.54 15.44 11.37
N MET A 40 -10.15 14.18 11.21
CA MET A 40 -8.76 13.80 11.00
C MET A 40 -8.20 14.32 9.66
N ALA A 41 -8.98 14.25 8.58
CA ALA A 41 -8.62 14.82 7.29
C ALA A 41 -8.32 16.33 7.40
N ARG A 42 -9.18 17.09 8.09
CA ARG A 42 -8.97 18.53 8.33
C ARG A 42 -7.69 18.84 9.10
N VAL A 43 -7.28 17.95 10.00
CA VAL A 43 -6.01 18.07 10.71
C VAL A 43 -4.85 17.88 9.74
N PHE A 44 -4.88 16.82 8.92
CA PHE A 44 -3.83 16.54 7.96
C PHE A 44 -3.71 17.62 6.89
N TYR A 45 -4.81 18.15 6.34
CA TYR A 45 -4.79 19.25 5.37
C TYR A 45 -4.15 20.54 5.92
N LYS A 46 -4.14 20.72 7.25
CA LYS A 46 -3.48 21.86 7.91
C LYS A 46 -2.01 21.62 8.21
N ALA A 47 -1.54 20.37 8.20
CA ALA A 47 -0.15 20.00 8.44
C ALA A 47 0.70 20.17 7.18
N ARG A 48 0.90 21.42 6.76
CA ARG A 48 1.55 21.77 5.47
C ARG A 48 3.00 21.33 5.34
N ASN A 49 3.68 21.13 6.46
CA ASN A 49 5.08 20.72 6.51
C ASN A 49 5.24 19.22 6.81
N LEU A 50 4.16 18.44 6.73
CA LEU A 50 4.18 17.01 6.99
C LEU A 50 5.13 16.30 6.02
N GLN A 51 6.04 15.50 6.56
CA GLN A 51 7.00 14.68 5.82
C GLN A 51 6.77 13.19 6.10
N ASP A 52 6.35 12.82 7.31
CA ASP A 52 6.13 11.43 7.69
C ASP A 52 4.79 11.26 8.41
N LEU A 53 3.94 10.40 7.88
CA LEU A 53 2.63 10.07 8.46
C LEU A 53 2.56 8.59 8.77
N LYS A 54 2.30 8.26 10.04
CA LYS A 54 2.10 6.89 10.50
C LYS A 54 0.75 6.77 11.20
N LEU A 55 -0.07 5.86 10.72
CA LEU A 55 -1.42 5.62 11.22
C LEU A 55 -1.57 4.14 11.57
N THR A 56 -1.93 3.85 12.81
CA THR A 56 -2.18 2.48 13.28
C THR A 56 -3.62 2.39 13.78
N PHE A 57 -4.40 1.50 13.18
CA PHE A 57 -5.80 1.27 13.51
C PHE A 57 -5.99 -0.17 14.00
N CYS A 58 -6.53 -0.32 15.20
CA CYS A 58 -6.88 -1.62 15.77
C CYS A 58 -8.32 -1.60 16.29
N ASN A 59 -9.17 -2.47 15.73
CA ASN A 59 -10.57 -2.64 16.15
C ASN A 59 -11.39 -1.33 16.25
N CYS A 60 -11.14 -0.38 15.34
CA CYS A 60 -11.80 0.92 15.37
C CYS A 60 -13.25 0.86 14.88
N LYS A 61 -14.08 1.77 15.37
CA LYS A 61 -15.50 1.93 15.01
C LYS A 61 -15.72 3.30 14.36
N PRO A 62 -16.63 3.46 13.41
CA PRO A 62 -16.88 4.77 12.82
C PRO A 62 -17.55 5.72 13.82
N TRP A 63 -17.17 6.99 13.79
CA TRP A 63 -17.93 8.07 14.41
C TRP A 63 -19.15 8.42 13.54
N ARG A 64 -20.33 8.55 14.16
CA ARG A 64 -21.60 8.70 13.41
C ARG A 64 -21.97 10.15 13.05
N ALA A 65 -21.32 11.13 13.67
CA ALA A 65 -21.74 12.53 13.59
C ALA A 65 -20.58 13.42 13.14
N SER A 66 -20.22 13.29 11.87
CA SER A 66 -19.18 14.11 11.25
C SER A 66 -19.80 15.08 10.26
N THR A 67 -19.43 16.36 10.34
CA THR A 67 -19.79 17.34 9.33
C THR A 67 -19.01 17.05 8.05
N PRO A 68 -19.66 16.84 6.89
CA PRO A 68 -18.96 16.56 5.63
C PRO A 68 -17.88 17.60 5.31
N LEU A 69 -16.83 17.19 4.60
CA LEU A 69 -15.84 18.13 4.07
C LEU A 69 -16.49 18.99 2.98
N ALA A 70 -16.34 20.30 3.07
CA ALA A 70 -16.67 21.16 1.94
C ALA A 70 -15.67 20.91 0.81
N VAL A 71 -16.12 20.99 -0.46
CA VAL A 71 -15.25 20.77 -1.63
C VAL A 71 -14.02 21.69 -1.61
N ALA A 72 -14.18 22.94 -1.16
CA ALA A 72 -13.09 23.90 -1.03
C ALA A 72 -12.06 23.56 0.09
N GLU A 73 -12.39 22.65 1.00
CA GLU A 73 -11.46 22.18 2.04
C GLU A 73 -10.55 21.06 1.55
N ILE A 74 -10.92 20.36 0.47
CA ILE A 74 -10.22 19.17 -0.02
C ILE A 74 -9.08 19.60 -0.93
N PRO A 75 -7.80 19.34 -0.56
CA PRO A 75 -6.68 19.66 -1.43
C PRO A 75 -6.71 18.82 -2.71
N PRO A 76 -6.13 19.32 -3.82
CA PRO A 76 -6.03 18.53 -5.04
C PRO A 76 -5.27 17.20 -4.80
N PRO A 77 -5.64 16.10 -5.49
CA PRO A 77 -4.94 14.83 -5.40
C PRO A 77 -3.44 14.97 -5.70
N LEU A 78 -2.61 14.22 -4.98
CA LEU A 78 -1.14 14.14 -5.14
C LEU A 78 -0.42 15.51 -5.09
N SER A 79 -1.03 16.52 -4.48
CA SER A 79 -0.49 17.89 -4.43
C SER A 79 0.60 18.10 -3.37
N VAL A 80 0.66 17.26 -2.34
CA VAL A 80 1.60 17.41 -1.22
C VAL A 80 2.57 16.24 -1.18
N LYS A 81 3.86 16.52 -1.44
CA LYS A 81 4.92 15.51 -1.36
C LYS A 81 5.29 15.23 0.09
N ILE A 82 5.37 13.96 0.45
CA ILE A 82 5.87 13.50 1.74
C ILE A 82 6.93 12.40 1.56
N ASN A 83 7.75 12.17 2.57
CA ASN A 83 8.75 11.11 2.55
C ASN A 83 8.07 9.75 2.73
N THR A 84 7.31 9.59 3.82
CA THR A 84 6.79 8.28 4.23
C THR A 84 5.31 8.32 4.59
N LEU A 85 4.54 7.38 4.06
CA LEU A 85 3.20 7.04 4.54
C LEU A 85 3.19 5.60 5.06
N LYS A 86 2.89 5.42 6.34
CA LYS A 86 2.73 4.11 6.96
C LYS A 86 1.32 3.92 7.49
N ILE A 87 0.64 2.87 7.04
CA ILE A 87 -0.70 2.52 7.51
C ILE A 87 -0.66 1.09 8.04
N THR A 88 -1.14 0.88 9.25
CA THR A 88 -1.29 -0.45 9.84
C THR A 88 -2.74 -0.63 10.24
N VAL A 89 -3.39 -1.67 9.72
CA VAL A 89 -4.77 -2.00 10.00
C VAL A 89 -4.79 -3.41 10.59
N SER A 90 -5.29 -3.54 11.81
CA SER A 90 -5.46 -4.81 12.50
C SER A 90 -6.91 -4.95 12.99
N GLY A 91 -7.49 -6.13 12.82
CA GLY A 91 -8.87 -6.41 13.21
C GLY A 91 -9.04 -7.82 13.76
N ASP A 92 -9.54 -7.92 14.99
CA ASP A 92 -9.70 -9.20 15.69
C ASP A 92 -11.06 -9.87 15.45
N ASN A 93 -11.98 -9.20 14.74
CA ASN A 93 -13.38 -9.62 14.66
C ASN A 93 -13.84 -9.94 13.24
N PRO A 94 -14.71 -10.95 13.04
CA PRO A 94 -15.31 -11.34 11.76
C PRO A 94 -16.30 -10.32 11.17
N GLY A 95 -16.36 -9.10 11.73
CA GLY A 95 -17.03 -7.94 11.16
C GLY A 95 -16.11 -6.91 10.46
N PRO A 96 -15.03 -7.30 9.74
CA PRO A 96 -14.05 -6.35 9.21
C PRO A 96 -14.67 -5.42 8.16
N LYS A 97 -15.79 -5.84 7.54
CA LYS A 97 -16.53 -5.01 6.57
C LYS A 97 -16.86 -3.63 7.13
N SER A 98 -17.30 -3.54 8.39
CA SER A 98 -17.67 -2.23 8.96
C SER A 98 -16.47 -1.29 9.09
N MET A 99 -15.30 -1.80 9.48
CA MET A 99 -14.08 -0.99 9.60
C MET A 99 -13.54 -0.59 8.22
N VAL A 100 -13.53 -1.53 7.27
CA VAL A 100 -13.07 -1.26 5.90
C VAL A 100 -13.92 -0.16 5.26
N TYR A 101 -15.24 -0.36 5.17
CA TYR A 101 -16.12 0.55 4.44
C TYR A 101 -16.30 1.91 5.14
N ASN A 102 -16.36 1.94 6.47
CA ASN A 102 -16.70 3.18 7.18
C ASN A 102 -15.49 3.96 7.70
N ILE A 103 -14.29 3.36 7.73
CA ILE A 103 -13.09 4.02 8.24
C ILE A 103 -11.99 4.04 7.18
N ILE A 104 -11.55 2.88 6.70
CA ILE A 104 -10.35 2.82 5.87
C ILE A 104 -10.59 3.38 4.47
N GLN A 105 -11.71 3.05 3.83
CA GLN A 105 -12.02 3.60 2.51
C GLN A 105 -12.16 5.15 2.53
N PRO A 106 -12.92 5.77 3.46
CA PRO A 106 -12.94 7.23 3.58
C PRO A 106 -11.57 7.82 3.91
N LEU A 107 -10.75 7.10 4.68
CA LEU A 107 -9.39 7.52 5.00
C LEU A 107 -8.52 7.58 3.76
N HIS A 108 -8.57 6.58 2.87
CA HIS A 108 -7.82 6.59 1.62
C HIS A 108 -8.14 7.82 0.78
N ASN A 109 -9.42 8.18 0.65
CA ASN A 109 -9.81 9.41 -0.03
C ASN A 109 -9.23 10.65 0.66
N ALA A 110 -9.27 10.70 1.99
CA ALA A 110 -8.70 11.81 2.76
C ALA A 110 -7.17 11.91 2.67
N LEU A 111 -6.48 10.83 2.28
CA LEU A 111 -5.04 10.79 2.09
C LEU A 111 -4.62 10.92 0.61
N SER A 112 -5.57 10.93 -0.33
CA SER A 112 -5.30 10.99 -1.79
C SER A 112 -4.57 12.26 -2.25
N TYR A 113 -4.56 13.32 -1.43
CA TYR A 113 -3.78 14.54 -1.71
C TYR A 113 -2.27 14.39 -1.47
N LEU A 114 -1.86 13.33 -0.76
CA LEU A 114 -0.46 13.05 -0.47
C LEU A 114 0.18 12.32 -1.65
N LEU A 115 1.44 12.65 -1.91
CA LEU A 115 2.32 11.96 -2.84
C LEU A 115 3.55 11.47 -2.06
N PRO A 116 3.46 10.30 -1.39
CA PRO A 116 4.56 9.75 -0.61
C PRO A 116 5.64 9.15 -1.51
N SER A 117 6.90 9.33 -1.12
CA SER A 117 8.03 8.65 -1.78
C SER A 117 8.06 7.16 -1.41
N GLN A 118 7.76 6.84 -0.14
CA GLN A 118 7.67 5.48 0.36
C GLN A 118 6.32 5.25 1.05
N ILE A 119 5.71 4.10 0.75
CA ILE A 119 4.46 3.67 1.37
C ILE A 119 4.64 2.29 1.97
N ASP A 120 4.17 2.12 3.21
CA ASP A 120 4.19 0.86 3.95
C ASP A 120 2.79 0.57 4.51
N ILE A 121 2.05 -0.35 3.89
CA ILE A 121 0.73 -0.77 4.35
C ILE A 121 0.83 -2.18 4.94
N CYS A 122 0.43 -2.32 6.19
CA CYS A 122 0.30 -3.59 6.88
C CYS A 122 -1.17 -3.90 7.15
N LEU A 123 -1.65 -5.03 6.63
CA LEU A 123 -2.99 -5.57 6.80
C LEU A 123 -2.91 -6.86 7.62
N ASP A 124 -3.15 -6.73 8.91
CA ASP A 124 -3.14 -7.83 9.87
C ASP A 124 -4.58 -8.30 10.13
N HIS A 125 -4.88 -9.56 9.79
CA HIS A 125 -6.25 -10.11 9.86
C HIS A 125 -7.33 -9.30 9.12
N CYS A 126 -6.93 -8.44 8.18
CA CYS A 126 -7.82 -7.60 7.38
C CYS A 126 -7.91 -8.11 5.92
N PRO A 127 -9.08 -7.96 5.28
CA PRO A 127 -9.26 -8.34 3.88
C PRO A 127 -8.47 -7.38 2.97
N PHE A 128 -7.99 -7.85 1.81
CA PHE A 128 -7.19 -7.00 0.89
C PHE A 128 -8.02 -5.88 0.26
N GLU A 129 -9.34 -6.00 0.28
CA GLU A 129 -10.32 -4.96 -0.08
C GLU A 129 -10.14 -3.67 0.73
N THR A 130 -9.41 -3.76 1.85
CA THR A 130 -8.94 -2.61 2.62
C THR A 130 -8.07 -1.66 1.79
N LEU A 131 -7.43 -2.12 0.70
CA LEU A 131 -6.59 -1.32 -0.20
C LEU A 131 -7.37 -0.43 -1.19
N TYR A 132 -8.71 -0.44 -1.15
CA TYR A 132 -9.52 0.35 -2.07
C TYR A 132 -10.09 1.59 -1.38
N GLY A 133 -10.35 2.65 -2.14
CA GLY A 133 -11.12 3.82 -1.72
C GLY A 133 -12.62 3.57 -1.81
N THR A 134 -13.42 4.58 -1.45
CA THR A 134 -14.90 4.45 -1.50
C THR A 134 -15.45 4.42 -2.93
N ASP A 135 -14.68 4.98 -3.86
CA ASP A 135 -14.92 4.98 -5.30
C ASP A 135 -14.50 3.66 -5.98
N GLY A 136 -13.99 2.70 -5.21
CA GLY A 136 -13.43 1.45 -5.73
C GLY A 136 -12.05 1.63 -6.35
N GLU A 137 -11.43 2.80 -6.16
CA GLU A 137 -10.12 3.09 -6.70
C GLU A 137 -9.02 2.47 -5.82
N PHE A 138 -7.94 1.99 -6.41
CA PHE A 138 -6.85 1.37 -5.65
C PHE A 138 -6.00 2.44 -4.99
N PHE A 139 -5.73 2.28 -3.70
CA PHE A 139 -4.85 3.10 -2.89
C PHE A 139 -3.76 2.19 -2.30
N PRO A 140 -2.48 2.56 -2.35
CA PRO A 140 -1.96 3.93 -2.42
C PRO A 140 -1.22 4.27 -3.73
N ASP A 141 -1.00 5.58 -3.97
CA ASP A 141 -0.12 6.08 -5.03
C ASP A 141 1.19 6.60 -4.45
N GLY A 142 2.33 6.04 -4.87
CA GLY A 142 3.66 6.54 -4.52
C GLY A 142 4.76 5.79 -5.25
N ASP A 143 6.01 6.22 -5.08
CA ASP A 143 7.16 5.70 -5.83
C ASP A 143 7.56 4.28 -5.41
N SER A 144 7.72 4.05 -4.10
CA SER A 144 8.00 2.73 -3.55
C SER A 144 6.86 2.25 -2.64
N ILE A 145 6.19 1.17 -3.02
CA ILE A 145 5.04 0.61 -2.30
C ILE A 145 5.44 -0.70 -1.63
N ARG A 146 5.19 -0.82 -0.33
CA ARG A 146 5.34 -2.05 0.44
C ARG A 146 4.01 -2.48 1.03
N LEU A 147 3.61 -3.72 0.79
CA LEU A 147 2.38 -4.33 1.25
C LEU A 147 2.71 -5.57 2.10
N ASP A 148 2.36 -5.55 3.39
CA ASP A 148 2.44 -6.69 4.31
C ASP A 148 1.02 -7.18 4.59
N ILE A 149 0.63 -8.33 4.03
CA ILE A 149 -0.74 -8.85 4.07
C ILE A 149 -0.72 -10.22 4.73
N ALA A 150 -1.22 -10.30 5.97
CA ALA A 150 -1.24 -11.55 6.73
C ALA A 150 -2.32 -12.53 6.24
N GLY A 151 -3.40 -12.00 5.66
CA GLY A 151 -4.53 -12.76 5.14
C GLY A 151 -4.31 -13.34 3.73
N PRO A 152 -5.20 -14.25 3.29
CA PRO A 152 -5.22 -14.72 1.91
C PRO A 152 -5.50 -13.55 0.96
N CYS A 153 -4.74 -13.44 -0.12
CA CYS A 153 -4.96 -12.42 -1.15
C CYS A 153 -4.56 -12.90 -2.55
N SER A 154 -5.26 -12.40 -3.57
CA SER A 154 -4.88 -12.59 -4.97
C SER A 154 -3.82 -11.56 -5.34
N MET A 155 -2.56 -11.94 -5.16
CA MET A 155 -1.43 -11.04 -5.37
C MET A 155 -1.29 -10.61 -6.81
N ILE A 156 -1.68 -11.47 -7.76
CA ILE A 156 -1.70 -11.13 -9.18
C ILE A 156 -2.71 -10.03 -9.50
N ASN A 157 -3.87 -10.02 -8.84
CA ASN A 157 -4.87 -8.96 -9.02
C ASN A 157 -4.38 -7.64 -8.44
N ILE A 158 -3.71 -7.68 -7.29
CA ILE A 158 -3.12 -6.48 -6.68
C ILE A 158 -2.02 -5.92 -7.58
N LEU A 159 -1.10 -6.77 -8.04
CA LEU A 159 -0.02 -6.37 -8.93
C LEU A 159 -0.53 -5.83 -10.28
N ALA A 160 -1.50 -6.51 -10.89
CA ALA A 160 -2.16 -6.05 -12.11
C ALA A 160 -2.79 -4.66 -11.94
N THR A 161 -3.47 -4.46 -10.81
CA THR A 161 -4.10 -3.17 -10.48
C THR A 161 -3.06 -2.07 -10.31
N LEU A 162 -1.98 -2.35 -9.59
CA LEU A 162 -0.85 -1.43 -9.42
C LEU A 162 -0.22 -1.06 -10.78
N LEU A 163 0.02 -2.04 -11.65
CA LEU A 163 0.62 -1.78 -12.96
C LEU A 163 -0.30 -0.94 -13.84
N ARG A 164 -1.61 -1.22 -13.84
CA ARG A 164 -2.59 -0.48 -14.64
C ARG A 164 -2.74 0.97 -14.18
N ARG A 165 -2.60 1.24 -12.87
CA ARG A 165 -3.03 2.50 -12.27
C ARG A 165 -1.89 3.38 -11.77
N CYS A 166 -0.91 2.79 -11.11
CA CYS A 166 0.14 3.55 -10.45
C CYS A 166 1.19 3.93 -11.48
N VAL A 167 1.05 5.13 -12.05
CA VAL A 167 2.00 5.68 -13.05
C VAL A 167 3.32 6.14 -12.44
N ILE A 168 3.36 6.29 -11.11
CA ILE A 168 4.50 6.83 -10.37
C ILE A 168 5.33 5.72 -9.74
N ALA A 169 4.70 4.58 -9.40
CA ALA A 169 5.37 3.49 -8.71
C ALA A 169 6.52 2.94 -9.55
N SER A 170 7.72 2.92 -8.98
CA SER A 170 8.92 2.32 -9.54
C SER A 170 9.27 0.99 -8.85
N SER A 171 8.90 0.81 -7.58
CA SER A 171 9.10 -0.44 -6.85
C SER A 171 7.88 -0.89 -6.05
N VAL A 172 7.60 -2.20 -6.09
CA VAL A 172 6.54 -2.83 -5.30
C VAL A 172 7.12 -4.02 -4.53
N HIS A 173 6.87 -4.06 -3.23
CA HIS A 173 7.32 -5.11 -2.33
C HIS A 173 6.13 -5.77 -1.65
N PHE A 174 5.97 -7.07 -1.83
CA PHE A 174 4.95 -7.85 -1.17
C PHE A 174 5.56 -8.71 -0.07
N LYS A 175 4.89 -8.74 1.08
CA LYS A 175 5.08 -9.74 2.11
C LYS A 175 3.72 -10.34 2.43
N ALA A 176 3.43 -11.53 1.90
CA ALA A 176 2.11 -12.12 2.04
C ALA A 176 2.20 -13.65 2.05
N PRO A 177 2.31 -14.27 3.24
CA PRO A 177 2.51 -15.72 3.39
C PRO A 177 1.40 -16.60 2.83
N LYS A 178 0.18 -16.05 2.72
CA LYS A 178 -1.00 -16.77 2.23
C LYS A 178 -1.45 -16.27 0.84
N ALA A 179 -0.56 -15.62 0.11
CA ALA A 179 -0.87 -15.10 -1.21
C ALA A 179 -0.87 -16.20 -2.27
N PHE A 180 -1.89 -16.19 -3.11
CA PHE A 180 -2.03 -17.13 -4.22
C PHE A 180 -2.11 -16.35 -5.53
N PHE A 181 -1.71 -16.97 -6.63
CA PHE A 181 -2.11 -16.47 -7.93
C PHE A 181 -3.36 -17.26 -8.34
N LEU A 182 -4.50 -16.57 -8.41
CA LEU A 182 -5.58 -17.12 -9.24
C LEU A 182 -5.06 -17.22 -10.67
N ASN A 183 -5.85 -17.77 -11.58
CA ASN A 183 -5.39 -18.04 -12.95
C ASN A 183 -5.67 -16.90 -13.97
N PRO A 184 -5.40 -15.58 -13.75
CA PRO A 184 -5.51 -14.56 -14.79
C PRO A 184 -4.21 -14.36 -15.58
N LEU A 185 -3.16 -15.16 -15.34
CA LEU A 185 -1.92 -15.14 -16.14
C LEU A 185 -2.12 -15.57 -17.59
N CYS A 186 -3.35 -15.90 -18.01
CA CYS A 186 -3.70 -16.14 -19.41
C CYS A 186 -4.12 -14.86 -20.14
N ASP A 187 -4.64 -13.85 -19.46
CA ASP A 187 -5.15 -12.65 -20.13
C ASP A 187 -3.98 -11.73 -20.52
N ARG A 188 -3.81 -11.46 -21.82
CA ARG A 188 -2.76 -10.59 -22.34
C ARG A 188 -3.09 -9.10 -22.11
N ASP A 189 -4.35 -8.76 -21.91
CA ASP A 189 -4.81 -7.37 -21.92
C ASP A 189 -4.69 -6.69 -20.55
N ILE A 190 -4.36 -7.45 -19.50
CA ILE A 190 -4.23 -6.93 -18.13
C ILE A 190 -2.95 -6.08 -17.97
N TRP A 191 -1.91 -6.35 -18.76
CA TRP A 191 -0.58 -5.77 -18.54
C TRP A 191 -0.39 -4.57 -19.46
N PRO A 192 -0.16 -3.36 -18.90
CA PRO A 192 0.04 -2.18 -19.71
C PRO A 192 1.30 -2.33 -20.55
N SER A 193 1.29 -1.67 -21.71
CA SER A 193 2.38 -1.69 -22.69
C SER A 193 3.72 -1.15 -22.16
N SER A 194 3.71 -0.35 -21.10
CA SER A 194 4.89 0.30 -20.51
C SER A 194 4.63 0.60 -19.02
N PRO A 195 4.79 -0.39 -18.12
CA PRO A 195 4.63 -0.13 -16.70
C PRO A 195 5.73 0.81 -16.18
N SER A 196 5.38 1.71 -15.26
CA SER A 196 6.36 2.52 -14.51
C SER A 196 7.16 1.65 -13.53
N ILE A 197 6.53 0.60 -13.01
CA ILE A 197 7.13 -0.32 -12.04
C ILE A 197 8.31 -1.04 -12.69
N ARG A 198 9.49 -0.84 -12.10
CA ARG A 198 10.77 -1.42 -12.50
C ARG A 198 11.20 -2.57 -11.62
N ARG A 199 10.77 -2.60 -10.35
CA ARG A 199 11.13 -3.64 -9.40
C ARG A 199 9.90 -4.22 -8.72
N VAL A 200 9.77 -5.54 -8.74
CA VAL A 200 8.77 -6.27 -7.95
C VAL A 200 9.50 -7.27 -7.07
N SER A 201 9.18 -7.28 -5.78
CA SER A 201 9.81 -8.13 -4.79
C SER A 201 8.75 -8.89 -4.01
N PHE A 202 8.92 -10.20 -3.88
CA PHE A 202 8.06 -11.07 -3.08
C PHE A 202 8.88 -11.62 -1.92
N ARG A 203 8.35 -11.49 -0.70
CA ARG A 203 9.02 -11.93 0.51
C ARG A 203 8.10 -12.79 1.37
N ASN A 204 8.58 -13.95 1.80
CA ASN A 204 7.80 -14.89 2.59
C ASN A 204 6.44 -15.19 1.94
N CYS A 205 6.41 -15.40 0.63
CA CYS A 205 5.20 -15.74 -0.11
C CYS A 205 5.10 -17.25 -0.25
N ASP A 206 4.81 -17.91 0.87
CA ASP A 206 4.99 -19.34 1.03
C ASP A 206 4.08 -20.16 0.12
N THR A 207 2.89 -19.68 -0.22
CA THR A 207 1.90 -20.42 -1.03
C THR A 207 2.05 -20.27 -2.54
N ILE A 208 3.07 -19.56 -3.03
CA ILE A 208 3.31 -19.41 -4.48
C ILE A 208 4.07 -20.64 -4.99
N THR A 209 3.54 -21.28 -6.02
CA THR A 209 4.14 -22.45 -6.67
C THR A 209 5.20 -22.06 -7.69
N GLU A 210 6.09 -23.01 -8.01
CA GLU A 210 7.11 -22.83 -9.05
C GLU A 210 6.52 -22.49 -10.43
N GLY A 211 5.40 -23.13 -10.80
CA GLY A 211 4.73 -22.86 -12.08
C GLY A 211 4.21 -21.42 -12.17
N GLU A 212 3.67 -20.91 -11.07
CA GLU A 212 3.22 -19.53 -10.95
C GLU A 212 4.39 -18.53 -11.05
N VAL A 213 5.52 -18.80 -10.38
CA VAL A 213 6.72 -17.97 -10.49
C VAL A 213 7.29 -17.99 -11.90
N LYS A 214 7.36 -19.15 -12.55
CA LYS A 214 7.79 -19.27 -13.95
C LYS A 214 6.91 -18.46 -14.88
N ALA A 215 5.58 -18.55 -14.71
CA ALA A 215 4.63 -17.79 -15.51
C ALA A 215 4.75 -16.28 -15.26
N LEU A 216 4.98 -15.86 -14.01
CA LEU A 216 5.19 -14.47 -13.65
C LEU A 216 6.50 -13.90 -14.24
N ALA A 217 7.61 -14.62 -14.10
CA ALA A 217 8.91 -14.23 -14.66
C ALA A 217 8.83 -14.08 -16.18
N ASN A 218 8.22 -15.06 -16.86
CA ASN A 218 7.98 -15.00 -18.30
C ASN A 218 7.13 -13.78 -18.71
N ARG A 219 6.12 -13.43 -17.92
CA ARG A 219 5.26 -12.28 -18.21
C ARG A 219 5.99 -10.95 -17.99
N LEU A 220 6.72 -10.84 -16.88
CA LEU A 220 7.33 -9.58 -16.45
C LEU A 220 8.67 -9.29 -17.13
N LEU A 221 9.47 -10.31 -17.39
CA LEU A 221 10.87 -10.19 -17.82
C LEU A 221 11.09 -10.45 -19.32
N SER A 222 10.20 -11.19 -20.00
CA SER A 222 10.36 -11.56 -21.43
C SER A 222 10.02 -10.45 -22.43
N CYS A 223 9.71 -9.23 -22.00
CA CYS A 223 9.46 -8.09 -22.89
C CYS A 223 10.73 -7.64 -23.64
N ARG A 224 11.05 -8.32 -24.75
CA ARG A 224 12.12 -7.97 -25.70
C ARG A 224 11.70 -6.74 -26.50
N GLY A 225 12.16 -5.55 -26.10
CA GLY A 225 12.03 -4.32 -26.91
C GLY A 225 11.21 -3.19 -26.29
N ARG A 226 10.70 -3.35 -25.06
CA ARG A 226 10.08 -2.26 -24.29
C ARG A 226 10.74 -2.15 -22.92
N VAL A 227 10.59 -0.99 -22.27
CA VAL A 227 11.05 -0.81 -20.89
C VAL A 227 10.12 -1.62 -19.99
N GLY A 228 10.38 -2.93 -19.91
CA GLY A 228 9.67 -3.88 -19.05
C GLY A 228 10.12 -3.76 -17.59
N LEU A 229 9.72 -4.75 -16.79
CA LEU A 229 10.24 -4.89 -15.44
C LEU A 229 11.77 -5.13 -15.52
N GLN A 230 12.52 -4.43 -14.68
CA GLN A 230 13.97 -4.57 -14.60
C GLN A 230 14.38 -5.67 -13.62
N PHE A 231 13.68 -5.76 -12.48
CA PHE A 231 14.03 -6.68 -11.40
C PHE A 231 12.80 -7.41 -10.86
N LEU A 232 12.90 -8.73 -10.81
CA LEU A 232 12.01 -9.60 -10.04
C LEU A 232 12.81 -10.20 -8.89
N GLU A 233 12.37 -9.97 -7.66
CA GLU A 233 13.04 -10.48 -6.47
C GLU A 233 12.17 -11.49 -5.70
N LEU A 234 12.77 -12.59 -5.25
CA LEU A 234 12.12 -13.63 -4.45
C LEU A 234 12.93 -13.89 -3.18
N HIS A 235 12.35 -13.62 -2.01
CA HIS A 235 13.06 -13.73 -0.73
C HIS A 235 12.30 -14.64 0.24
N HIS A 236 12.91 -15.75 0.65
CA HIS A 236 12.40 -16.68 1.67
C HIS A 236 11.01 -17.25 1.35
N CYS A 237 10.75 -17.63 0.09
CA CYS A 237 9.52 -18.29 -0.33
C CYS A 237 9.70 -19.82 -0.28
N LYS A 238 9.01 -20.49 0.65
CA LYS A 238 9.29 -21.90 1.00
C LYS A 238 8.99 -22.92 -0.09
N ASP A 239 7.95 -22.70 -0.89
CA ASP A 239 7.47 -23.67 -1.88
C ASP A 239 8.15 -23.52 -3.26
N ILE A 240 9.30 -22.83 -3.31
CA ILE A 240 10.11 -22.65 -4.51
C ILE A 240 11.47 -23.34 -4.29
N SER A 241 11.78 -24.36 -5.09
CA SER A 241 13.09 -25.01 -5.03
C SER A 241 14.21 -24.12 -5.57
N GLU A 242 15.44 -24.37 -5.09
CA GLU A 242 16.64 -23.76 -5.64
C GLU A 242 16.83 -24.10 -7.12
N GLU A 243 16.52 -25.33 -7.54
CA GLU A 243 16.60 -25.78 -8.93
C GLU A 243 15.68 -24.94 -9.85
N CYS A 244 14.46 -24.64 -9.40
CA CYS A 244 13.56 -23.75 -10.14
C CYS A 244 14.17 -22.34 -10.33
N LEU A 245 14.77 -21.78 -9.27
CA LEU A 245 15.38 -20.44 -9.30
C LEU A 245 16.62 -20.39 -10.19
N LEU A 246 17.48 -21.41 -10.15
CA LEU A 246 18.65 -21.52 -11.02
C LEU A 246 18.24 -21.59 -12.49
N ASN A 247 17.24 -22.42 -12.83
CA ASN A 247 16.71 -22.50 -14.20
C ASN A 247 16.14 -21.16 -14.68
N LEU A 248 15.43 -20.43 -13.82
CA LEU A 248 14.93 -19.09 -14.14
C LEU A 248 16.05 -18.06 -14.29
N HIS A 249 17.11 -18.16 -13.51
CA HIS A 249 18.27 -17.28 -13.65
C HIS A 249 19.03 -17.54 -14.94
N ASP A 250 19.19 -18.80 -15.37
CA ASP A 250 19.80 -19.11 -16.66
C ASP A 250 19.01 -18.49 -17.83
N GLU A 251 17.69 -18.37 -17.68
CA GLU A 251 16.80 -17.74 -18.67
C GLU A 251 16.82 -16.20 -18.61
N PHE A 252 16.77 -15.61 -17.41
CA PHE A 252 16.54 -14.17 -17.22
C PHE A 252 17.77 -13.37 -16.75
N GLY A 253 18.85 -14.04 -16.38
CA GLY A 253 20.09 -13.47 -15.85
C GLY A 253 19.87 -12.61 -14.61
N ASP A 254 20.63 -11.50 -14.52
CA ASP A 254 20.63 -10.56 -13.39
C ASP A 254 19.29 -9.85 -13.11
N LYS A 255 18.29 -10.03 -13.99
CA LYS A 255 16.93 -9.51 -13.77
C LYS A 255 16.18 -10.27 -12.69
N LEU A 256 16.61 -11.49 -12.38
CA LEU A 256 16.07 -12.30 -11.30
C LEU A 256 17.05 -12.30 -10.12
N VAL A 257 16.58 -11.90 -8.95
CA VAL A 257 17.37 -11.93 -7.71
C VAL A 257 16.63 -12.78 -6.69
N TRP A 258 17.30 -13.70 -6.00
CA TRP A 258 16.65 -14.51 -4.97
C TRP A 258 17.50 -14.72 -3.73
N LYS A 259 16.82 -15.03 -2.62
CA LYS A 259 17.38 -15.50 -1.35
C LYS A 259 16.46 -16.57 -0.78
N LEU A 260 17.01 -17.72 -0.41
CA LEU A 260 16.28 -18.80 0.26
C LEU A 260 16.24 -18.55 1.78
#